data_AF-A0A2V8N2D1-F1
#
_entry.id   AF-A0A2V8N2D1-F1
#
_cell.length_a   1.000
_cell.length_b   1.000
_cell.length_c   1.000
_cell.angle_alpha   90.00
_cell.angle_beta   90.00
_cell.angle_gamma   90.00
#
_symmetry.space_group_name_H-M   'P 1'
#
loop_
_entity.id
_entity.type
_entity.pdbx_description
1 polymer ?
#
loop_
_entity_poly.entity_id
_entity_poly.type
_entity_poly.pdbx_seq_one_letter_code
_entity_poly.pdbx_strand_id
1 'polypeptide(L)' 'SGWYFLTGEKQNVEFALTKLGQYVNDKNDHLNIFIIGNERTGLWKKAFGLARSDELVKVVESVLNDQAP' A
#
# COMPACT_ATOMS: atom_id res chain seq x y z
N SER A 1 9.16 1.32 -17.38
CA SER A 1 9.94 1.40 -16.13
C SER A 1 9.14 2.20 -15.13
N GLY A 2 8.85 1.65 -13.94
CA GLY A 2 7.97 2.30 -12.94
C GLY A 2 7.86 1.55 -11.60
N TRP A 3 8.75 0.60 -11.35
CA TRP A 3 8.82 -0.16 -10.11
C TRP A 3 10.06 0.24 -9.33
N TYR A 4 9.89 0.45 -8.03
CA TYR A 4 10.97 0.70 -7.09
C TYR A 4 10.88 -0.33 -5.97
N PHE A 5 11.97 -1.06 -5.75
CA PHE A 5 12.08 -2.02 -4.65
C PHE A 5 12.88 -1.37 -3.54
N LEU A 6 12.24 -1.13 -2.40
CA LEU A 6 12.85 -0.46 -1.26
C LEU A 6 13.41 -1.50 -0.28
N THR A 7 14.57 -1.19 0.29
CA THR A 7 15.23 -2.00 1.32
C THR A 7 16.03 -1.09 2.26
N GLY A 8 16.58 -1.65 3.34
CA GLY A 8 17.39 -0.90 4.30
C GLY A 8 17.68 -1.69 5.57
N GLU A 9 18.20 -1.00 6.57
CA GLU A 9 18.40 -1.57 7.90
C GLU A 9 17.07 -2.09 8.48
N LYS A 10 17.14 -3.21 9.20
CA LYS A 10 15.96 -3.88 9.78
C LYS A 10 15.06 -2.92 10.55
N GLN A 11 15.65 -2.06 11.38
CA GLN A 11 14.94 -1.11 12.23
C GLN A 11 14.11 -0.12 11.41
N ASN A 12 14.62 0.33 10.26
CA ASN A 12 13.93 1.26 9.37
C ASN A 12 12.75 0.57 8.65
N VAL A 13 12.93 -0.68 8.22
CA VAL A 13 11.86 -1.47 7.59
C VAL A 13 10.74 -1.74 8.60
N GLU A 14 11.08 -2.15 9.82
CA GLU A 14 10.10 -2.41 10.89
C GLU A 14 9.35 -1.13 11.28
N PHE A 15 10.05 0.00 11.39
CA PHE A 15 9.45 1.30 11.65
C PHE A 15 8.43 1.67 10.55
N ALA A 16 8.82 1.57 9.28
CA ALA A 16 7.93 1.87 8.15
C ALA A 16 6.70 0.94 8.13
N LEU A 17 6.89 -0.38 8.27
CA LEU A 17 5.80 -1.35 8.30
C LEU A 17 4.86 -1.12 9.48
N THR A 18 5.38 -0.73 10.65
CA THR A 18 4.56 -0.41 11.82
C THR A 18 3.69 0.81 11.56
N LYS A 19 4.26 1.89 10.98
CA LYS A 19 3.52 3.11 10.64
C LYS A 19 2.45 2.87 9.57
N LEU A 20 2.70 1.96 8.63
CA LEU A 20 1.73 1.54 7.61
C LEU A 20 0.71 0.50 8.13
N GLY A 21 0.91 -0.01 9.36
CA GLY A 21 0.07 -1.05 9.96
C GLY A 21 0.16 -2.39 9.22
N GLN A 22 1.35 -2.74 8.73
CA GLN A 22 1.68 -3.97 8.00
C GLN A 22 2.80 -4.79 8.69
N TYR A 23 3.25 -4.37 9.87
CA TYR A 23 4.25 -5.09 10.64
C TYR A 23 3.71 -6.43 11.13
N VAL A 24 4.56 -7.46 11.05
CA VAL A 24 4.35 -8.81 11.56
C VAL A 24 5.67 -9.31 12.16
N ASN A 25 5.58 -10.18 13.18
CA ASN A 25 6.77 -10.69 13.86
C ASN A 25 7.58 -11.67 12.99
N ASP A 26 6.90 -12.56 12.27
CA ASP A 26 7.51 -13.40 11.23
C ASP A 26 7.22 -12.78 9.85
N LYS A 27 8.28 -12.49 9.09
CA LYS A 27 8.17 -11.94 7.74
C LYS A 27 7.39 -12.83 6.77
N ASN A 28 7.31 -14.13 7.05
CA ASN A 28 6.53 -15.07 6.24
C ASN A 28 5.02 -14.80 6.38
N ASP A 29 4.58 -14.23 7.50
CA ASP A 29 3.19 -13.86 7.78
C ASP A 29 2.78 -12.50 7.17
N HIS A 30 3.51 -12.02 6.16
CA HIS A 30 3.21 -10.77 5.48
C HIS A 30 1.75 -10.71 4.99
N LEU A 31 1.15 -9.53 5.10
CA LEU A 31 -0.23 -9.32 4.71
C LEU A 31 -0.36 -9.18 3.19
N ASN A 32 -1.38 -9.79 2.62
CA ASN A 32 -1.73 -9.66 1.20
C ASN A 32 -2.52 -8.37 0.93
N ILE A 33 -1.99 -7.23 1.35
CA ILE A 33 -2.62 -5.91 1.24
C ILE A 33 -1.78 -4.97 0.39
N PHE A 34 -2.43 -4.29 -0.55
CA PHE A 34 -1.87 -3.11 -1.21
C PHE A 34 -2.35 -1.84 -0.54
N ILE A 35 -1.45 -0.87 -0.41
CA ILE A 35 -1.75 0.50 0.00
C ILE A 35 -1.68 1.37 -1.25
N ILE A 36 -2.77 2.05 -1.58
CA ILE A 36 -2.93 2.85 -2.79
C ILE A 36 -3.19 4.29 -2.34
N GLY A 37 -2.35 5.22 -2.76
CA GLY A 37 -2.35 6.61 -2.29
C GLY A 37 -2.46 7.64 -3.40
N ASN A 38 -3.13 8.75 -3.09
CA ASN A 38 -3.10 9.99 -3.84
C ASN A 38 -2.51 11.07 -2.93
N GLU A 39 -1.21 11.34 -3.09
CA GLU A 39 -0.49 12.31 -2.28
C GLU A 39 -1.07 13.74 -2.39
N ARG A 40 -1.58 14.11 -3.59
CA ARG A 40 -2.11 15.45 -3.84
C ARG A 40 -3.33 15.75 -2.98
N THR A 41 -4.18 14.76 -2.75
CA THR A 41 -5.42 14.91 -1.98
C THR A 41 -5.31 14.35 -0.57
N GLY A 42 -4.28 13.56 -0.28
CA GLY A 42 -4.09 12.87 0.98
C GLY A 42 -4.97 11.62 1.14
N LEU A 43 -5.65 11.16 0.08
CA LEU A 43 -6.46 9.93 0.14
C LEU A 43 -5.58 8.69 0.06
N TRP A 44 -5.77 7.77 1.02
CA TRP A 44 -5.13 6.47 1.05
C TRP A 44 -6.16 5.36 1.26
N LYS A 45 -6.06 4.27 0.48
CA LYS A 45 -6.91 3.09 0.63
C LYS A 45 -6.08 1.82 0.76
N LYS A 46 -6.65 0.84 1.48
CA LYS A 46 -6.15 -0.54 1.54
C LYS A 46 -7.01 -1.43 0.64
N ALA A 47 -6.37 -2.32 -0.12
CA ALA A 47 -7.05 -3.30 -0.95
C ALA A 47 -6.40 -4.68 -0.77
N PHE A 48 -7.18 -5.75 -0.89
CA PHE A 48 -6.63 -7.10 -0.92
C PHE A 48 -5.91 -7.35 -2.25
N GLY A 49 -4.63 -7.69 -2.20
CA GLY A 49 -3.82 -7.95 -3.40
C GLY A 49 -4.21 -9.22 -4.16
N LEU A 50 -4.96 -10.12 -3.49
CA LEU A 50 -5.50 -11.34 -4.10
C LEU A 50 -6.91 -11.17 -4.69
N ALA A 51 -7.46 -9.95 -4.64
CA ALA A 51 -8.72 -9.66 -5.32
C ALA A 51 -8.56 -9.84 -6.83
N ARG A 52 -9.68 -10.05 -7.53
CA ARG A 52 -9.68 -10.02 -9.00
C ARG A 52 -9.21 -8.66 -9.49
N SER A 53 -8.54 -8.65 -10.65
CA SER A 53 -7.95 -7.43 -11.22
C SER A 53 -8.98 -6.34 -11.45
N ASP A 54 -10.21 -6.69 -11.87
CA ASP A 54 -11.30 -5.74 -12.10
C ASP A 54 -11.73 -5.03 -10.81
N GLU A 55 -11.76 -5.74 -9.68
CA GLU A 55 -12.03 -5.13 -8.38
C GLU A 55 -10.90 -4.23 -7.89
N LEU A 56 -9.63 -4.63 -8.11
CA LEU A 56 -8.49 -3.81 -7.73
C LEU A 56 -8.42 -2.51 -8.54
N VAL A 57 -8.71 -2.57 -9.84
CA VAL A 57 -8.76 -1.39 -10.72
C VAL A 57 -9.78 -0.37 -10.22
N LYS A 58 -10.97 -0.78 -9.77
CA LYS A 58 -11.95 0.15 -9.19
C LYS A 58 -11.40 0.91 -7.98
N VAL A 59 -10.61 0.25 -7.13
CA VAL A 59 -9.98 0.93 -5.99
C VAL A 59 -8.96 1.94 -6.48
N VAL A 60 -8.10 1.56 -7.43
CA VAL A 60 -7.11 2.47 -8.03
C VAL A 60 -7.78 3.68 -8.67
N GLU A 61 -8.80 3.48 -9.50
CA GLU A 61 -9.55 4.57 -10.14
C GLU A 61 -10.20 5.50 -9.11
N SER A 62 -10.76 4.94 -8.03
CA SER A 62 -11.35 5.75 -6.97
C SER A 62 -10.35 6.62 -6.21
N VAL A 63 -9.08 6.21 -6.14
CA VAL A 63 -8.00 6.99 -5.52
C VAL A 63 -7.44 8.00 -6.51
N LEU A 64 -7.27 7.60 -7.77
CA LEU A 64 -6.75 8.44 -8.84
C LEU A 64 -7.67 9.62 -9.15
N ASN A 65 -8.99 9.38 -9.18
CA ASN A 65 -9.99 10.38 -9.54
C ASN A 65 -10.44 11.24 -8.35
N ASP A 66 -9.88 10.99 -7.17
CA ASP A 66 -10.13 11.81 -5.99
C ASP A 66 -9.69 13.26 -6.22
N GLN A 67 -10.53 14.20 -5.79
CA GLN A 67 -10.29 15.64 -5.95
C GLN A 67 -10.15 16.28 -4.59
N ALA A 68 -9.13 17.13 -4.46
CA ALA A 68 -9.01 17.99 -3.30
C ALA A 68 -10.24 18.91 -3.23
N PRO A 69 -10.71 19.27 -2.02
CA PRO A 69 -11.76 20.25 -1.82
C PRO A 69 -11.53 21.57 -2.58
#